data_AF-A0A6N4Q7U4-F1
#
_entry.id   AF-A0A6N4Q7U4-F1
#
_cell.length_a   1.000
_cell.length_b   1.000
_cell.length_c   1.000
_cell.angle_alpha   90.00
_cell.angle_beta   90.00
_cell.angle_gamma   90.00
#
_symmetry.space_group_name_H-M   'P 1'
#
loop_
_entity.id
_entity.type
_entity.pdbx_description
1 polymer ?
#
loop_
_entity_poly.entity_id
_entity_poly.type
_entity_poly.pdbx_seq_one_letter_code
_entity_poly.pdbx_strand_id
1 'polypeptide(L)'
;MSHSENVLKEVLNERKNQELKWGEQNHSFAEWLMILGEEVGEANRAALQSHFNYPLPGEGIDLDDLHSSIERRKSRWNSEYRKELIQVAAVAVAMIESFDRSQRNG
;
A
#
# COMPACT_ATOMS: atom_id res chain seq x y z
N MET A 1 6.71 -10.24 -21.58
CA MET A 1 5.77 -9.38 -20.83
C MET A 1 6.40 -8.01 -20.67
N SER A 2 5.62 -6.97 -20.88
CA SER A 2 6.01 -5.58 -20.61
C SER A 2 6.21 -5.35 -19.10
N HIS A 3 6.93 -4.29 -18.75
CA HIS A 3 7.11 -3.90 -17.35
C HIS A 3 5.77 -3.66 -16.66
N SER A 4 4.83 -2.99 -17.34
CA SER A 4 3.48 -2.72 -16.84
C SER A 4 2.69 -4.00 -16.55
N GLU A 5 2.82 -5.03 -17.38
CA GLU A 5 2.17 -6.33 -17.13
C GLU A 5 2.70 -7.00 -15.86
N ASN A 6 3.99 -6.88 -15.55
CA ASN A 6 4.55 -7.40 -14.31
C ASN A 6 4.01 -6.65 -13.10
N VAL A 7 3.94 -5.31 -13.17
CA VAL A 7 3.36 -4.49 -12.09
C VAL A 7 1.90 -4.86 -11.84
N LEU A 8 1.09 -5.01 -12.89
CA LEU A 8 -0.32 -5.43 -12.76
C LEU A 8 -0.46 -6.83 -12.13
N LYS A 9 0.47 -7.75 -12.41
CA LYS A 9 0.50 -9.06 -11.74
C LYS A 9 0.79 -8.95 -10.25
N GLU A 10 1.66 -8.03 -9.85
CA GLU A 10 1.96 -7.78 -8.44
C GLU A 10 0.75 -7.19 -7.71
N VAL A 11 0.04 -6.23 -8.32
CA VAL A 11 -1.24 -5.72 -7.80
C VAL A 11 -2.26 -6.83 -7.63
N LEU A 12 -2.41 -7.70 -8.63
CA LEU A 12 -3.32 -8.84 -8.56
C LEU A 12 -2.93 -9.81 -7.43
N ASN A 13 -1.64 -10.07 -7.25
CA ASN A 13 -1.16 -10.95 -6.17
C ASN A 13 -1.43 -10.33 -4.80
N GLU A 14 -1.21 -9.03 -4.64
CA GLU A 14 -1.53 -8.35 -3.39
C GLU A 14 -3.02 -8.36 -3.10
N ARG A 15 -3.86 -8.09 -4.11
CA ARG A 15 -5.32 -8.19 -3.95
C ARG A 15 -5.75 -9.60 -3.51
N LYS A 16 -5.13 -10.67 -4.05
CA LYS A 16 -5.36 -12.05 -3.60
C LYS A 16 -4.92 -12.26 -2.15
N ASN A 17 -3.81 -11.68 -1.72
CA ASN A 17 -3.37 -11.77 -0.32
C ASN A 17 -4.39 -11.10 0.61
N GLN A 18 -4.91 -9.93 0.24
CA GLN A 18 -5.96 -9.25 0.99
C GLN A 18 -7.24 -10.10 1.09
N GLU A 19 -7.65 -10.74 0.00
CA GLU A 19 -8.79 -11.68 -0.01
C GLU A 19 -8.54 -12.87 0.93
N LEU A 20 -7.34 -13.44 0.93
CA LEU A 20 -6.99 -14.55 1.82
C LEU A 20 -6.98 -14.12 3.29
N LYS A 21 -6.58 -12.87 3.58
CA LYS A 21 -6.46 -12.34 4.93
C LYS A 21 -7.80 -11.90 5.52
N TRP A 22 -8.64 -11.25 4.70
CA TRP A 22 -9.84 -10.56 5.16
C TRP A 22 -11.14 -11.09 4.55
N GLY A 23 -11.06 -11.97 3.55
CA GLY A 23 -12.22 -12.43 2.78
C GLY A 23 -12.82 -11.32 1.90
N GLU A 24 -14.03 -11.59 1.39
CA GLU A 24 -14.79 -10.60 0.65
C GLU A 24 -15.22 -9.45 1.57
N GLN A 25 -14.90 -8.23 1.17
CA GLN A 25 -15.28 -7.00 1.87
C GLN A 25 -16.32 -6.22 1.07
N ASN A 26 -17.36 -5.72 1.75
CA ASN A 26 -18.46 -4.95 1.15
C ASN A 26 -18.80 -3.73 2.02
N HIS A 27 -17.93 -2.72 1.96
CA HIS A 27 -18.09 -1.50 2.72
C HIS A 27 -18.90 -0.43 1.98
N SER A 28 -19.38 0.58 2.71
CA SER A 28 -19.95 1.79 2.13
C SER A 28 -18.91 2.61 1.38
N PHE A 29 -19.36 3.55 0.54
CA PHE A 29 -18.45 4.45 -0.19
C PHE A 29 -17.54 5.26 0.72
N ALA A 30 -18.05 5.71 1.88
CA ALA A 30 -17.26 6.48 2.83
C ALA A 30 -16.16 5.64 3.48
N GLU A 31 -16.49 4.42 3.92
CA GLU A 31 -15.52 3.49 4.50
C GLU A 31 -14.44 3.09 3.49
N TRP A 32 -14.81 2.81 2.23
CA TRP A 32 -13.82 2.52 1.19
C TRP A 32 -12.88 3.69 0.92
N LEU A 33 -13.39 4.92 0.88
CA LEU A 33 -12.55 6.12 0.73
C LEU A 33 -11.62 6.31 1.93
N MET A 34 -12.05 5.95 3.14
CA MET A 34 -11.19 5.97 4.32
C MET A 34 -10.08 4.92 4.22
N ILE A 35 -10.40 3.68 3.83
CA ILE A 35 -9.42 2.60 3.67
C ILE A 35 -8.40 2.95 2.58
N LEU A 36 -8.87 3.44 1.43
CA LEU A 36 -7.97 3.91 0.37
C LEU A 36 -7.09 5.09 0.83
N GLY A 37 -7.67 6.00 1.61
CA GLY A 37 -6.95 7.13 2.20
C GLY A 37 -5.83 6.71 3.14
N GLU A 38 -6.03 5.65 3.92
CA GLU A 38 -5.01 5.07 4.79
C GLU A 38 -3.81 4.58 3.99
N GLU A 39 -4.03 3.77 2.95
CA GLU A 39 -2.95 3.24 2.09
C GLU A 39 -2.18 4.37 1.38
N VAL A 40 -2.88 5.42 0.93
CA VAL A 40 -2.24 6.62 0.35
C VAL A 40 -1.41 7.35 1.41
N GLY A 41 -1.89 7.39 2.66
CA GLY A 41 -1.16 7.90 3.81
C GLY A 41 0.15 7.14 4.06
N GLU A 42 0.11 5.81 4.02
CA GLU A 42 1.29 4.95 4.15
C GLU A 42 2.30 5.17 3.00
N ALA A 43 1.82 5.27 1.76
CA ALA A 43 2.67 5.61 0.62
C ALA A 43 3.34 6.99 0.78
N ASN A 44 2.58 8.00 1.22
CA ASN A 44 3.14 9.33 1.50
C ASN A 44 4.18 9.27 2.63
N ARG A 45 3.92 8.48 3.67
CA ARG A 45 4.84 8.26 4.79
C ARG A 45 6.17 7.68 4.31
N ALA A 46 6.13 6.62 3.52
CA ALA A 46 7.32 5.98 2.95
C ALA A 46 8.11 6.93 2.03
N ALA A 47 7.41 7.74 1.23
CA ALA A 47 8.04 8.75 0.39
C ALA A 47 8.80 9.81 1.23
N LEU A 48 8.19 10.30 2.32
CA LEU A 48 8.83 11.25 3.24
C LEU A 48 10.05 10.63 3.92
N GLN A 49 9.96 9.39 4.41
CA GLN A 49 11.07 8.67 5.03
C GLN A 49 12.24 8.48 4.05
N SER A 50 11.96 8.17 2.78
CA SER A 50 12.99 8.08 1.73
C SER A 50 13.64 9.43 1.44
N HIS A 51 12.84 10.50 1.34
CA HIS A 51 13.33 11.84 1.02
C HIS A 51 14.21 12.43 2.13
N PHE A 52 13.75 12.33 3.38
CA PHE A 52 14.46 12.88 4.54
C PHE A 52 15.50 11.92 5.14
N ASN A 53 15.50 10.65 4.69
CA ASN A 53 16.42 9.61 5.14
C ASN A 53 16.44 9.46 6.68
N TYR A 54 15.27 9.62 7.31
CA TYR A 54 15.13 9.73 8.77
C TYR A 54 13.86 9.01 9.24
N PRO A 55 13.86 8.33 10.40
CA PRO A 55 12.63 7.84 11.02
C PRO A 55 11.75 9.04 11.42
N LEU A 56 10.49 9.05 10.99
CA LEU A 56 9.59 10.17 11.28
C LEU A 56 9.38 10.35 12.80
N PRO A 57 9.29 11.59 13.29
CA PRO A 57 9.08 11.86 14.72
C PRO A 57 7.85 11.12 15.26
N GLY A 58 7.98 10.45 16.40
CA GLY A 58 6.88 9.77 17.08
C GLY A 58 6.71 8.29 16.74
N GLU A 59 7.41 7.77 15.73
CA GLU A 59 7.62 6.32 15.60
C GLU A 59 8.89 5.91 16.33
N GLY A 60 8.83 4.79 17.04
CA GLY A 60 9.99 4.25 17.76
C GLY A 60 11.20 4.18 16.83
N ILE A 61 12.35 4.62 17.34
CA ILE A 61 13.60 4.53 16.58
C ILE A 61 13.97 3.05 16.50
N ASP A 62 13.88 2.48 15.32
CA ASP A 62 14.58 1.24 14.99
C ASP A 62 16.09 1.54 15.06
N LEU A 63 16.71 1.11 16.15
CA LEU A 63 18.14 1.35 16.42
C LEU A 63 19.02 0.72 15.34
N ASP A 64 18.59 -0.38 14.73
CA ASP A 64 19.32 -1.03 13.63
C ASP A 64 19.25 -0.19 12.35
N ASP A 65 18.16 0.57 12.16
CA ASP A 65 18.01 1.49 11.04
C ASP A 65 18.88 2.74 11.22
N LEU A 66 18.89 3.31 12.44
CA LEU A 66 19.69 4.48 12.77
C LEU A 66 21.19 4.23 12.57
N HIS A 67 21.68 3.05 12.96
CA HIS A 67 23.08 2.66 12.80
C HIS A 67 23.43 2.21 11.38
N SER A 68 22.45 2.07 10.49
CA SER A 68 22.70 1.62 9.13
C SER A 68 23.16 2.74 8.19
N SER A 69 23.86 2.33 7.13
CA SER A 69 24.30 3.26 6.09
C SER A 69 23.11 4.01 5.47
N ILE A 70 23.35 5.26 5.08
CA ILE A 70 22.36 6.10 4.38
C ILE A 70 21.77 5.37 3.16
N GLU A 71 22.61 4.66 2.42
CA GLU A 71 22.20 3.94 1.22
C GLU A 71 21.29 2.75 1.54
N ARG A 72 21.59 1.99 2.61
CA ARG A 72 20.72 0.89 3.08
C ARG A 72 19.35 1.42 3.51
N ARG A 73 19.30 2.52 4.26
CA ARG A 73 18.04 3.19 4.66
C ARG A 73 17.24 3.63 3.45
N LYS A 74 17.86 4.37 2.54
CA LYS A 74 17.20 4.87 1.33
C LYS A 74 16.64 3.73 0.47
N SER A 75 17.41 2.65 0.30
CA SER A 75 16.96 1.46 -0.41
C SER A 75 15.74 0.81 0.26
N ARG A 76 15.74 0.71 1.60
CA ARG A 76 14.60 0.19 2.37
C ARG A 76 13.34 1.01 2.13
N TRP A 77 13.42 2.33 2.30
CA TRP A 77 12.26 3.21 2.14
C TRP A 77 11.75 3.29 0.71
N ASN A 78 12.63 3.19 -0.29
CA ASN A 78 12.19 3.05 -1.69
C ASN A 78 11.41 1.76 -1.93
N SER A 79 11.83 0.67 -1.29
CA SER A 79 11.13 -0.61 -1.36
C SER A 79 9.75 -0.52 -0.71
N GLU A 80 9.66 0.06 0.49
CA GLU A 80 8.38 0.27 1.17
C GLU A 80 7.48 1.20 0.35
N TYR A 81 7.99 2.30 -0.19
CA TYR A 81 7.19 3.19 -1.04
C TYR A 81 6.58 2.46 -2.24
N ARG A 82 7.38 1.64 -2.95
CA ARG A 82 6.85 0.83 -4.06
C ARG A 82 5.82 -0.18 -3.58
N LYS A 83 6.04 -0.81 -2.44
CA LYS A 83 5.10 -1.76 -1.83
C LYS A 83 3.78 -1.08 -1.50
N GLU A 84 3.80 0.10 -0.87
CA GLU A 84 2.57 0.83 -0.54
C GLU A 84 1.81 1.31 -1.79
N LEU A 85 2.49 1.69 -2.86
CA LEU A 85 1.81 1.97 -4.14
C LEU A 85 1.08 0.74 -4.70
N ILE A 86 1.62 -0.47 -4.51
CA ILE A 86 0.95 -1.72 -4.89
C ILE A 86 -0.28 -1.95 -3.99
N GLN A 87 -0.18 -1.70 -2.69
CA GLN A 87 -1.31 -1.82 -1.76
C GLN A 87 -2.44 -0.84 -2.10
N VAL A 88 -2.12 0.44 -2.37
CA VAL A 88 -3.08 1.46 -2.85
C VAL A 88 -3.83 0.96 -4.08
N ALA A 89 -3.11 0.43 -5.06
CA ALA A 89 -3.72 -0.09 -6.29
C ALA A 89 -4.61 -1.32 -6.01
N ALA A 90 -4.17 -2.23 -5.13
CA ALA A 90 -4.94 -3.41 -4.75
C ALA A 90 -6.24 -3.04 -4.01
N VAL A 91 -6.20 -2.05 -3.11
CA VAL A 91 -7.40 -1.53 -2.43
C VAL A 91 -8.34 -0.86 -3.40
N ALA A 92 -7.83 -0.09 -4.37
CA ALA A 92 -8.68 0.49 -5.42
C ALA A 92 -9.40 -0.60 -6.24
N VAL A 93 -8.72 -1.71 -6.55
CA VAL A 93 -9.35 -2.88 -7.19
C VAL A 93 -10.43 -3.49 -6.29
N ALA A 94 -10.15 -3.70 -5.01
CA ALA A 94 -11.11 -4.25 -4.05
C ALA A 94 -12.37 -3.38 -3.93
N MET A 95 -12.19 -2.05 -3.91
CA MET A 95 -13.28 -1.07 -3.88
C MET A 95 -14.15 -1.16 -5.14
N ILE A 96 -13.54 -1.29 -6.33
CA ILE A 96 -14.27 -1.48 -7.60
C ILE A 96 -15.06 -2.80 -7.57
N GLU A 97 -14.45 -3.90 -7.12
CA GLU A 97 -15.13 -5.19 -7.00
C GLU A 97 -16.35 -5.10 -6.07
N SER A 98 -16.21 -4.42 -4.93
CA SER A 98 -17.30 -4.17 -3.99
C SER A 98 -18.41 -3.33 -4.61
N PHE A 99 -18.04 -2.27 -5.34
CA PHE A 99 -19.00 -1.44 -6.08
C PHE A 99 -19.77 -2.28 -7.12
N ASP A 100 -19.07 -3.04 -7.97
CA ASP A 100 -19.68 -3.87 -9.00
C ASP A 100 -20.64 -4.91 -8.41
N ARG A 101 -20.30 -5.53 -7.27
CA ARG A 101 -21.20 -6.43 -6.54
C ARG A 101 -22.46 -5.69 -6.05
N SER A 102 -22.31 -4.48 -5.50
CA SER A 102 -23.44 -3.68 -5.03
C SER A 102 -24.44 -3.36 -6.14
N GLN A 103 -23.97 -3.11 -7.37
CA GLN A 103 -24.82 -2.80 -8.52
C GLN A 103 -25.57 -4.01 -9.09
N ARG A 104 -25.09 -5.23 -8.83
CA ARG A 104 -25.75 -6.47 -9.29
C ARG A 104 -26.87 -6.94 -8.34
N ASN A 105 -26.84 -6.46 -7.09
CA ASN A 105 -27.77 -6.87 -6.03
C ASN A 105 -28.89 -5.83 -5.78
N GLY A 106 -28.87 -4.69 -6.48
CA GLY A 106 -29.93 -3.68 -6.48
C GLY A 106 -30.78 -3.76 -7.74
#